data_AF-A0A534KBM9-F1
#
_entry.id   AF-A0A534KBM9-F1
#
_cell.length_a   1.000
_cell.length_b   1.000
_cell.length_c   1.000
_cell.angle_alpha   90.00
_cell.angle_beta   90.00
_cell.angle_gamma   90.00
#
_symmetry.space_group_name_H-M   'P 1'
#
loop_
_entity.id
_entity.type
_entity.pdbx_description
1 polymer ?
#
loop_
_entity_poly.entity_id
_entity_poly.type
_entity_poly.pdbx_seq_one_letter_code
_entity_poly.pdbx_strand_id
1 'polypeptide(L)'
;MVLATIPGAFQTELLGGALCALFIVIWVIFLLIAIWVYRDAESRGMSGVLWLIVVLLFGIIGLIIYLVVRKDKVQPMMTQPYGQPPWQPPPSGGMPPPSGPAPPAQMTCRNCGSPLAPGATFCGKCGAKV
;
A
#
# COMPACT_ATOMS: atom_id res chain seq x y z
N MET A 1 -40.39 36.25 30.05
CA MET A 1 -40.69 35.80 28.68
C MET A 1 -39.86 36.58 27.65
N VAL A 2 -38.54 36.59 27.79
CA VAL A 2 -37.60 37.23 26.85
C VAL A 2 -36.61 36.18 26.36
N LEU A 3 -37.13 35.11 25.76
CA LEU A 3 -36.36 34.05 25.11
C LEU A 3 -37.03 33.65 23.79
N ALA A 4 -37.50 34.63 23.02
CA ALA A 4 -37.99 34.39 21.68
C ALA A 4 -37.10 35.14 20.69
N THR A 5 -36.52 34.37 19.77
CA THR A 5 -36.03 34.78 18.45
C THR A 5 -34.77 35.65 18.38
N ILE A 6 -33.59 35.04 18.56
CA ILE A 6 -32.41 35.42 17.77
C ILE A 6 -32.48 34.57 16.48
N PRO A 7 -32.92 35.11 15.33
CA PRO A 7 -33.11 34.35 14.09
C PRO A 7 -31.80 33.77 13.51
N GLY A 8 -30.65 34.10 14.08
CA GLY A 8 -29.34 33.56 13.70
C GLY A 8 -28.89 32.32 14.48
N ALA A 9 -29.45 32.02 15.66
CA ALA A 9 -28.94 30.96 16.55
C ALA A 9 -29.13 29.54 15.97
N PHE A 10 -30.30 29.24 15.41
CA PHE A 10 -30.56 27.93 14.78
C PHE A 10 -29.69 27.70 13.53
N GLN A 11 -29.41 28.77 12.75
CA GLN A 11 -28.51 28.70 11.61
C GLN A 11 -27.05 28.47 12.03
N THR A 12 -26.60 29.02 13.16
CA THR A 12 -25.24 28.81 13.68
C THR A 12 -25.02 27.43 14.26
N GLU A 13 -26.03 26.82 14.89
CA GLU A 13 -25.97 25.41 15.34
C GLU A 13 -25.89 24.42 14.17
N LEU A 14 -26.66 24.67 13.10
CA LEU A 14 -26.62 23.84 11.89
C LEU A 14 -25.29 24.01 11.13
N LEU A 15 -24.79 25.25 11.01
CA LEU A 15 -23.48 25.53 10.40
C LEU A 15 -22.34 24.91 11.22
N GLY A 16 -22.40 25.04 12.56
CA GLY A 16 -21.41 24.46 13.48
C GLY A 16 -21.39 22.94 13.41
N GLY A 17 -22.57 22.30 13.44
CA GLY A 17 -22.70 20.86 13.23
C GLY A 17 -22.18 20.41 11.86
N ALA A 18 -22.45 21.16 10.80
CA ALA A 18 -21.95 20.87 9.46
C ALA A 18 -20.42 20.97 9.37
N LEU A 19 -19.79 21.98 10.00
CA LEU A 19 -18.34 22.13 10.06
C LEU A 19 -17.68 21.02 10.89
N CYS A 20 -18.29 20.60 12.00
CA CYS A 20 -17.84 19.45 12.80
C CYS A 20 -17.91 18.15 12.00
N ALA A 21 -19.02 17.90 11.30
CA ALA A 21 -19.15 16.72 10.44
C ALA A 21 -18.11 16.73 9.31
N LEU A 22 -17.86 17.87 8.68
CA LEU A 22 -16.85 18.04 7.63
C LEU A 22 -15.44 17.75 8.18
N PHE A 23 -15.11 18.25 9.37
CA PHE A 23 -13.84 17.97 10.04
C PHE A 23 -13.65 16.48 10.35
N ILE A 24 -14.70 15.81 10.84
CA ILE A 24 -14.69 14.36 11.09
C ILE A 24 -14.48 13.60 9.79
N VAL A 25 -15.19 13.97 8.72
CA VAL A 25 -15.05 13.33 7.40
C VAL A 25 -13.63 13.51 6.86
N ILE A 26 -13.07 14.72 6.93
CA ILE A 26 -11.68 14.99 6.54
C ILE A 26 -10.71 14.14 7.36
N TRP A 27 -10.92 14.03 8.67
CA TRP A 27 -10.09 13.19 9.55
C TRP A 27 -10.16 11.71 9.20
N VAL A 28 -11.36 11.19 8.94
CA VAL A 28 -11.56 9.80 8.52
C VAL A 28 -10.86 9.54 7.19
N ILE A 29 -11.01 10.43 6.22
CA ILE A 29 -10.32 10.35 4.93
C ILE A 29 -8.80 10.35 5.13
N PHE A 30 -8.29 11.24 5.98
CA PHE A 30 -6.86 11.32 6.29
C PHE A 30 -6.32 10.03 6.91
N LEU A 31 -7.06 9.43 7.85
CA LEU A 31 -6.70 8.15 8.45
C LEU A 31 -6.74 7.00 7.42
N LEU A 32 -7.74 6.95 6.55
CA LEU A 32 -7.82 5.96 5.47
C LEU A 32 -6.63 6.08 4.51
N ILE A 33 -6.23 7.30 4.16
CA ILE A 33 -5.04 7.56 3.35
C ILE A 33 -3.78 7.11 4.07
N ALA A 34 -3.62 7.41 5.37
CA ALA A 34 -2.46 6.99 6.15
C ALA A 34 -2.33 5.47 6.23
N ILE A 35 -3.44 4.75 6.44
CA ILE A 35 -3.49 3.29 6.42
C ILE A 35 -3.12 2.75 5.03
N TRP A 36 -3.60 3.40 3.96
CA TRP A 36 -3.25 3.04 2.60
C TRP A 36 -1.76 3.24 2.31
N VAL A 37 -1.17 4.37 2.73
CA VAL A 37 0.27 4.66 2.59
C VAL A 37 1.11 3.61 3.30
N TYR A 38 0.73 3.24 4.53
CA TYR A 38 1.40 2.18 5.28
C TYR A 38 1.44 0.87 4.47
N ARG A 39 0.27 0.42 3.98
CA ARG A 39 0.17 -0.84 3.23
C ARG A 39 0.87 -0.78 1.87
N ASP A 40 0.82 0.37 1.18
CA ASP A 40 1.52 0.58 -0.10
C ASP A 40 3.04 0.59 0.12
N ALA A 41 3.53 1.24 1.18
CA ALA A 41 4.95 1.26 1.55
C ALA A 41 5.49 -0.13 1.91
N GLU A 42 4.78 -0.89 2.76
CA GLU A 42 5.15 -2.29 3.08
C GLU A 42 5.14 -3.18 1.83
N SER A 43 4.17 -2.99 0.92
CA SER A 43 4.11 -3.74 -0.34
C SER A 43 5.28 -3.47 -1.28
N ARG A 44 6.07 -2.42 -1.00
CA ARG A 44 7.26 -2.00 -1.75
C ARG A 44 8.55 -2.35 -1.03
N GLY A 45 8.49 -3.02 0.13
CA GLY A 45 9.67 -3.30 0.95
C GLY A 45 10.29 -2.04 1.57
N MET A 46 9.58 -0.92 1.57
CA MET A 46 9.96 0.27 2.35
C MET A 46 9.35 0.16 3.75
N SER A 47 9.99 0.76 4.75
CA SER A 47 9.48 0.80 6.12
C SER A 47 8.15 1.56 6.19
N GLY A 48 7.03 0.83 6.24
CA GLY A 48 5.68 1.41 6.21
C GLY A 48 5.38 2.32 7.38
N VAL A 49 5.88 1.98 8.57
CA VAL A 49 5.71 2.80 9.80
C VAL A 49 6.37 4.17 9.65
N LEU A 50 7.58 4.25 9.07
CA LEU A 50 8.27 5.53 8.90
C LEU A 50 7.50 6.44 7.92
N TRP A 51 7.01 5.88 6.81
CA TRP A 51 6.20 6.63 5.84
C TRP A 51 4.85 7.08 6.42
N LEU A 52 4.21 6.25 7.24
CA LEU A 52 3.00 6.64 7.98
C LEU A 52 3.29 7.84 8.88
N ILE A 53 4.35 7.79 9.70
CA ILE A 53 4.70 8.88 10.63
C ILE A 53 4.98 10.18 9.87
N VAL A 54 5.70 10.12 8.74
CA VAL A 54 5.94 11.30 7.89
C VAL A 54 4.63 11.90 7.36
N VAL A 55 3.71 11.08 6.86
CA VAL A 55 2.41 11.56 6.37
C VAL A 55 1.54 12.09 7.51
N LEU A 56 1.58 11.47 8.69
CA LEU A 56 0.81 11.91 9.87
C LEU A 56 1.28 13.29 10.36
N LEU A 57 2.59 13.53 10.40
CA LEU A 57 3.17 14.78 10.92
C LEU A 57 3.12 15.94 9.91
N PHE A 58 3.40 15.66 8.63
CA PHE A 58 3.45 16.68 7.58
C PHE A 58 2.12 16.79 6.80
N GLY A 59 1.12 15.96 7.15
CA GLY A 59 -0.19 15.98 6.53
C GLY A 59 -0.14 15.73 5.03
N ILE A 60 -0.79 16.62 4.28
CA ILE A 60 -0.81 16.60 2.82
C ILE A 60 0.62 16.73 2.24
N ILE A 61 1.52 17.48 2.88
CA ILE A 61 2.90 17.64 2.41
C ILE A 61 3.63 16.28 2.45
N GLY A 62 3.46 15.52 3.54
CA GLY A 62 4.02 14.18 3.66
C GLY A 62 3.47 13.24 2.59
N LEU A 63 2.18 13.36 2.24
CA LEU A 63 1.58 12.59 1.14
C LEU A 63 2.21 12.94 -0.21
N ILE A 64 2.43 14.22 -0.49
CA ILE A 64 3.08 14.67 -1.73
C ILE A 64 4.51 14.12 -1.80
N ILE A 65 5.29 14.25 -0.73
CA ILE A 65 6.66 13.71 -0.65
C ILE A 65 6.63 12.20 -0.88
N TYR A 66 5.70 11.50 -0.23
CA TYR A 66 5.51 10.06 -0.43
C TYR A 66 5.26 9.75 -1.90
N LEU A 67 4.32 10.44 -2.55
CA LEU A 67 3.98 10.22 -3.96
C LEU A 67 5.14 10.51 -4.92
N VAL A 68 5.98 11.50 -4.62
CA VAL A 68 7.19 11.81 -5.41
C VAL A 68 8.26 10.72 -5.24
N VAL A 69 8.45 10.24 -4.00
CA VAL A 69 9.45 9.18 -3.70
C VAL A 69 8.93 7.79 -4.06
N ARG A 70 7.60 7.64 -4.18
CA ARG A 70 6.88 6.44 -4.63
C ARG A 70 7.23 6.18 -6.10
N LYS A 71 8.41 5.62 -6.31
CA LYS A 71 8.81 5.05 -7.60
C LYS A 71 7.75 4.01 -7.99
N ASP A 72 7.26 4.10 -9.21
CA ASP A 72 6.40 3.07 -9.79
C ASP A 72 7.10 1.72 -9.70
N LYS A 73 6.32 0.63 -9.62
CA LYS A 73 6.91 -0.71 -9.64
C LYS A 73 7.49 -0.94 -11.04
N VAL A 74 8.72 -0.52 -11.30
CA VAL A 74 9.60 -1.37 -12.09
C VAL A 74 9.78 -2.58 -11.20
N GLN A 75 9.00 -3.63 -11.49
CA GLN A 75 9.16 -4.92 -10.84
C GLN A 75 10.64 -5.26 -10.82
N PRO A 76 11.10 -5.95 -9.77
CA PRO A 76 12.44 -6.49 -9.80
C PRO A 76 12.57 -7.33 -11.07
N MET A 77 13.37 -6.84 -12.02
CA MET A 77 14.28 -7.65 -12.81
C MET A 77 15.25 -8.41 -11.86
N MET A 78 14.76 -9.02 -10.76
CA MET A 78 15.50 -9.98 -9.93
C MET A 78 15.29 -11.40 -10.47
N THR A 79 15.24 -11.52 -11.80
CA THR A 79 15.97 -12.56 -12.53
C THR A 79 16.69 -11.90 -13.72
N GLN A 80 17.32 -10.75 -13.51
CA GLN A 80 18.43 -10.37 -14.36
C GLN A 80 19.72 -10.60 -13.58
N PRO A 81 20.52 -11.61 -13.98
CA PRO A 81 21.90 -11.72 -13.56
C PRO A 81 22.56 -10.35 -13.76
N TYR A 82 23.19 -9.85 -12.70
CA TYR A 82 23.86 -8.55 -12.67
C TYR A 82 24.87 -8.48 -13.84
N GLY A 83 24.50 -7.81 -14.94
CA GLY A 83 25.38 -7.68 -16.11
C GLY A 83 24.74 -7.41 -17.48
N GLN A 84 23.41 -7.40 -17.65
CA GLN A 84 22.83 -7.20 -18.99
C GLN A 84 22.45 -5.73 -19.24
N PRO A 85 23.00 -5.06 -20.29
CA PRO A 85 22.59 -3.72 -20.68
C PRO A 85 21.20 -3.72 -21.35
N PRO A 86 20.49 -2.56 -21.38
CA PRO A 86 19.06 -2.44 -21.76
C PRO A 86 18.68 -2.82 -23.20
N TRP A 87 19.63 -3.28 -24.02
CA TRP A 87 19.46 -3.53 -25.45
C TRP A 87 19.70 -4.99 -25.85
N GLN A 88 19.75 -5.93 -24.90
CA GLN A 88 19.88 -7.34 -25.26
C GLN A 88 18.51 -7.96 -25.59
N PRO A 89 18.33 -8.55 -26.79
CA PRO A 89 17.13 -9.32 -27.08
C PRO A 89 17.02 -10.53 -26.14
N PRO A 90 15.79 -10.99 -25.81
CA PRO A 90 15.59 -12.10 -24.89
C PRO A 90 16.37 -13.33 -25.36
N PRO A 91 16.96 -14.13 -24.43
CA PRO A 91 17.74 -15.31 -24.80
C PRO A 91 16.87 -16.24 -25.66
N SER A 92 17.28 -16.44 -26.91
CA SER A 92 16.73 -17.50 -27.76
C SER A 92 17.01 -18.82 -27.04
N GLY A 93 15.93 -19.49 -26.63
CA GLY A 93 15.95 -20.65 -25.75
C GLY A 93 17.08 -21.62 -26.05
N GLY A 94 18.11 -21.57 -25.21
CA GLY A 94 19.13 -22.61 -25.17
C GLY A 94 18.45 -23.92 -24.81
N MET A 95 18.75 -24.95 -25.57
CA MET A 95 18.32 -26.33 -25.34
C MET A 95 18.53 -26.69 -23.85
N PRO A 96 17.55 -27.33 -23.17
CA PRO A 96 17.65 -27.56 -21.74
C PRO A 96 18.86 -28.45 -21.39
N PRO A 97 19.61 -28.14 -20.32
CA PRO A 97 20.64 -29.03 -19.79
C PRO A 97 20.00 -30.33 -19.25
N PRO A 98 20.73 -31.46 -19.26
CA PRO A 98 20.20 -32.74 -18.82
C PRO A 98 19.80 -32.69 -17.33
N SER A 99 18.50 -32.91 -17.10
CA SER A 99 17.80 -33.31 -15.87
C SER A 99 18.63 -33.36 -14.57
N GLY A 100 18.67 -32.23 -13.86
CA GLY A 100 18.73 -32.20 -12.39
C GLY A 100 17.31 -32.24 -11.79
N PRO A 101 17.13 -32.56 -10.50
CA PRO A 101 15.80 -32.58 -9.87
C PRO A 101 15.15 -31.20 -10.00
N ALA A 102 13.97 -31.15 -10.62
CA ALA A 102 13.21 -29.91 -10.79
C ALA A 102 12.98 -29.22 -9.43
N PRO A 103 13.18 -27.90 -9.32
CA PRO A 103 12.78 -27.15 -8.14
C PRO A 103 11.29 -27.41 -7.84
N PRO A 104 10.90 -27.66 -6.59
CA PRO A 104 9.52 -27.97 -6.26
C PRO A 104 8.61 -26.84 -6.72
N ALA A 105 7.53 -27.20 -7.43
CA ALA A 105 6.53 -26.26 -7.91
C ALA A 105 5.96 -25.45 -6.73
N GLN A 106 6.34 -24.17 -6.65
CA GLN A 106 5.91 -23.27 -5.60
C GLN A 106 4.46 -22.85 -5.89
N MET A 107 3.52 -23.21 -5.02
CA MET A 107 2.15 -22.73 -5.12
C MET A 107 2.07 -21.31 -4.56
N THR A 108 1.27 -20.44 -5.18
CA THR A 108 1.13 -19.04 -4.74
C THR A 108 -0.12 -18.89 -3.86
N CYS A 109 -0.02 -18.13 -2.77
CA CYS A 109 -1.15 -17.83 -1.89
C CYS A 109 -2.24 -17.06 -2.63
N ARG A 110 -3.47 -17.58 -2.65
CA ARG A 110 -4.62 -16.93 -3.32
C ARG A 110 -5.08 -15.62 -2.67
N ASN A 111 -4.77 -15.41 -1.39
CA ASN A 111 -5.19 -14.19 -0.67
C ASN A 111 -4.18 -13.04 -0.83
N CYS A 112 -2.87 -13.31 -0.81
CA CYS A 112 -1.84 -12.24 -0.84
C CYS A 112 -0.78 -12.35 -1.95
N GLY A 113 -0.79 -13.43 -2.73
CA GLY A 113 0.12 -13.60 -3.86
C GLY A 113 1.56 -13.97 -3.51
N SER A 114 1.90 -14.28 -2.26
CA SER A 114 3.25 -14.75 -1.90
C SER A 114 3.46 -16.22 -2.27
N PRO A 115 4.69 -16.64 -2.64
CA PRO A 115 5.01 -18.05 -2.82
C PRO A 115 4.86 -18.80 -1.49
N LEU A 116 4.32 -20.01 -1.55
CA LEU A 116 4.12 -20.90 -0.41
C LEU A 116 5.18 -21.99 -0.42
N ALA A 117 5.69 -22.30 0.77
CA ALA A 117 6.53 -23.47 0.97
C ALA A 117 5.70 -24.75 0.70
N PRO A 118 6.29 -25.80 0.10
CA PRO A 118 5.62 -27.08 -0.08
C PRO A 118 5.11 -27.63 1.25
N GLY A 119 3.79 -27.86 1.36
CA GLY A 119 3.16 -28.38 2.58
C GLY A 119 2.77 -27.33 3.64
N ALA A 120 2.91 -26.04 3.35
CA ALA A 120 2.41 -24.99 4.26
C ALA A 120 0.87 -25.05 4.36
N THR A 121 0.35 -25.13 5.59
CA THR A 121 -1.11 -25.10 5.87
C THR A 121 -1.65 -23.67 6.01
N PHE A 122 -0.76 -22.72 6.25
CA PHE A 122 -1.05 -21.30 6.39
C PHE A 122 0.01 -20.47 5.68
N CYS A 123 -0.40 -19.34 5.10
CA CYS A 123 0.50 -18.38 4.52
C CYS A 123 1.26 -17.62 5.63
N GLY A 124 2.58 -17.76 5.69
CA GLY A 124 3.41 -17.05 6.68
C GLY A 124 3.43 -15.51 6.51
N LYS A 125 2.92 -14.98 5.38
CA LYS A 125 2.86 -13.54 5.12
C LYS A 125 1.52 -12.92 5.51
N CYS A 126 0.39 -13.53 5.15
CA CYS A 126 -0.94 -12.96 5.37
C CYS A 126 -1.82 -13.73 6.36
N GLY A 127 -1.35 -14.87 6.89
CA GLY A 127 -2.09 -15.70 7.85
C GLY A 127 -3.27 -16.48 7.25
N ALA A 128 -3.54 -16.35 5.95
CA ALA A 128 -4.61 -17.08 5.29
C ALA A 128 -4.32 -18.59 5.27
N LYS A 129 -5.36 -19.41 5.44
CA LYS A 129 -5.28 -20.85 5.21
C LYS A 129 -5.14 -21.13 3.70
N VAL A 130 -4.22 -22.02 3.33
CA VAL A 130 -3.82 -22.29 1.93
C VAL A 130 -3.92 -23.77 1.57
#